data_AF-A0A2R6EGC6-F1
#
_entry.id   AF-A0A2R6EGC6-F1
#
_cell.length_a   1.000
_cell.length_b   1.000
_cell.length_c   1.000
_cell.angle_alpha   90.00
_cell.angle_beta   90.00
_cell.angle_gamma   90.00
#
_symmetry.space_group_name_H-M   'P 1'
#
loop_
_entity.id
_entity.type
_entity.pdbx_description
1 polymer ?
#
loop_
_entity_poly.entity_id
_entity_poly.type
_entity_poly.pdbx_seq_one_letter_code
_entity_poly.pdbx_strand_id
1 'polypeptide(L)'
;MAKQPHLLVEAGDVHDLALVPGDPGRVERIAAQCENVERVAENREYRLVNATYEGRDLTVCSTGIGCPSATIAVEELAAVGVETFVRVGTIGALQSDIEIGDMIVATAAAKNEGTTKRYEDVEYPAVADY
;
A
#
# COMPACT_ATOMS: atom_id res chain seq x y z
N MET A 1 10.21 -16.10 -12.47
CA MET A 1 9.77 -14.75 -12.86
C MET A 1 10.95 -13.81 -12.72
N ALA A 2 11.01 -12.73 -13.48
CA ALA A 2 12.07 -11.74 -13.34
C ALA A 2 11.81 -10.88 -12.10
N LYS A 3 12.89 -10.45 -11.43
CA LYS A 3 12.86 -9.49 -10.34
C LYS A 3 12.13 -8.20 -10.76
N GLN A 4 11.23 -7.73 -9.92
CA GLN A 4 10.42 -6.54 -10.19
C GLN A 4 11.30 -5.29 -10.24
N PRO A 5 11.12 -4.41 -11.26
CA PRO A 5 12.11 -3.39 -11.58
C PRO A 5 12.13 -2.18 -10.61
N HIS A 6 11.02 -1.83 -9.96
CA HIS A 6 10.97 -0.67 -9.08
C HIS A 6 11.15 -1.07 -7.61
N LEU A 7 10.50 -2.15 -7.18
CA LEU A 7 10.52 -2.61 -5.79
C LEU A 7 11.73 -3.49 -5.49
N LEU A 8 12.36 -4.05 -6.53
CA LEU A 8 13.50 -4.96 -6.41
C LEU A 8 13.18 -6.21 -5.58
N VAL A 9 12.01 -6.80 -5.83
CA VAL A 9 11.53 -8.04 -5.18
C VAL A 9 11.19 -9.13 -6.21
N GLU A 10 11.16 -10.38 -5.78
CA GLU A 10 10.68 -11.52 -6.54
C GLU A 10 9.77 -12.43 -5.70
N ALA A 11 9.17 -13.44 -6.33
CA ALA A 11 8.25 -14.35 -5.64
C ALA A 11 8.98 -15.07 -4.49
N GLY A 12 8.42 -14.97 -3.28
CA GLY A 12 9.02 -15.48 -2.04
C GLY A 12 9.68 -14.41 -1.16
N ASP A 13 9.90 -13.20 -1.67
CA ASP A 13 10.47 -12.09 -0.89
C ASP A 13 9.44 -11.39 0.02
N VAL A 14 8.14 -11.58 -0.24
CA VAL A 14 7.03 -10.85 0.41
C VAL A 14 5.92 -11.80 0.84
N HIS A 15 5.06 -11.33 1.74
CA HIS A 15 3.89 -12.06 2.23
C HIS A 15 2.63 -11.72 1.41
N ASP A 16 1.60 -12.55 1.52
CA ASP A 16 0.32 -12.42 0.80
C ASP A 16 -0.50 -11.19 1.20
N LEU A 17 -0.22 -10.59 2.36
CA LEU A 17 -0.84 -9.37 2.87
C LEU A 17 0.17 -8.21 2.88
N ALA A 18 -0.19 -7.08 2.26
CA ALA A 18 0.60 -5.87 2.27
C ALA A 18 -0.14 -4.64 2.85
N LEU A 19 0.50 -3.96 3.81
CA LEU A 19 0.17 -2.59 4.19
C LEU A 19 0.92 -1.61 3.29
N VAL A 20 0.21 -0.69 2.65
CA VAL A 20 0.78 0.20 1.63
C VAL A 20 0.68 1.70 1.97
N PRO A 21 1.51 2.20 2.93
CA PRO A 21 1.52 3.61 3.27
C PRO A 21 2.12 4.49 2.16
N GLY A 22 1.82 5.78 2.16
CA GLY A 22 2.46 6.72 1.21
C GLY A 22 3.91 7.04 1.54
N ASP A 23 4.17 7.40 2.80
CA ASP A 23 5.45 7.90 3.28
C ASP A 23 6.41 6.73 3.65
N PRO A 24 7.63 6.67 3.08
CA PRO A 24 8.66 5.71 3.50
C PRO A 24 8.96 5.72 5.00
N GLY A 25 8.89 6.89 5.64
CA GLY A 25 9.07 7.01 7.09
C GLY A 25 7.97 6.32 7.91
N ARG A 26 6.79 6.12 7.32
CA ARG A 26 5.68 5.38 7.98
C ARG A 26 5.92 3.88 7.99
N VAL A 27 6.71 3.34 7.06
CA VAL A 27 7.07 1.91 7.03
C VAL A 27 7.75 1.52 8.33
N GLU A 28 8.77 2.27 8.76
CA GLU A 28 9.49 2.03 10.02
C GLU A 28 8.60 2.22 11.24
N ARG A 29 7.70 3.20 11.22
CA ARG A 29 6.75 3.46 12.32
C ARG A 29 5.78 2.30 12.53
N ILE A 30 5.33 1.68 11.44
CA ILE A 30 4.47 0.48 11.49
C ILE A 30 5.30 -0.72 11.94
N ALA A 31 6.48 -0.93 11.34
CA ALA A 31 7.36 -2.04 11.67
C ALA A 31 7.80 -2.04 13.14
N ALA A 32 8.00 -0.86 13.75
CA ALA A 32 8.32 -0.72 15.17
C ALA A 32 7.22 -1.21 16.14
N GLN A 33 6.01 -1.51 15.63
CA GLN A 33 4.92 -2.12 16.39
C GLN A 33 4.79 -3.64 16.17
N CYS A 34 5.70 -4.23 15.39
CA CYS A 34 5.64 -5.62 14.95
C CYS A 34 6.83 -6.45 15.49
N GLU A 35 6.76 -7.76 15.29
CA GLU A 35 7.79 -8.75 15.57
C GLU A 35 8.46 -9.21 14.26
N ASN A 36 9.58 -9.94 14.34
CA ASN A 36 10.30 -10.54 13.20
C ASN A 36 10.54 -9.56 12.02
N VAL A 37 10.88 -8.32 12.33
CA VAL A 37 11.05 -7.26 11.33
C VAL A 37 12.29 -7.51 10.48
N GLU A 38 12.10 -7.66 9.17
CA GLU A 38 13.17 -7.82 8.18
C GLU A 38 13.01 -6.80 7.06
N ARG A 39 14.07 -6.04 6.78
CA ARG A 39 14.09 -5.11 5.64
C ARG A 39 14.39 -5.88 4.36
N VAL A 40 13.43 -5.86 3.43
CA VAL A 40 13.49 -6.59 2.16
C VAL A 40 14.21 -5.76 1.09
N ALA A 41 13.77 -4.52 0.87
CA ALA A 41 14.31 -3.65 -0.17
C ALA A 41 14.11 -2.16 0.14
N GLU A 42 14.93 -1.32 -0.47
CA GLU A 42 14.68 0.12 -0.57
C GLU A 42 15.19 0.64 -1.91
N ASN A 43 14.30 1.18 -2.72
CA ASN A 43 14.63 1.79 -4.00
C ASN A 43 13.62 2.90 -4.30
N ARG A 44 14.12 4.10 -4.64
CA ARG A 44 13.28 5.29 -4.88
C ARG A 44 12.39 5.60 -3.65
N GLU A 45 11.09 5.80 -3.86
CA GLU A 45 10.07 5.97 -2.82
C GLU A 45 9.57 4.66 -2.21
N TYR A 46 10.05 3.49 -2.65
CA TYR A 46 9.60 2.17 -2.22
C TYR A 46 10.56 1.62 -1.16
N ARG A 47 10.13 1.65 0.10
CA ARG A 47 10.77 0.97 1.23
C ARG A 47 9.89 -0.20 1.63
N LEU A 48 10.48 -1.38 1.69
CA LEU A 48 9.78 -2.64 1.96
C LEU A 48 10.38 -3.35 3.18
N VAL A 49 9.49 -3.77 4.07
CA VAL A 49 9.81 -4.54 5.28
C VAL A 49 8.80 -5.67 5.42
N ASN A 50 9.25 -6.87 5.75
CA ASN A 50 8.41 -7.95 6.25
C ASN A 50 8.38 -7.90 7.77
N ALA A 51 7.25 -8.27 8.35
CA ALA A 51 7.09 -8.35 9.79
C ALA A 51 5.94 -9.29 10.17
N THR A 52 5.89 -9.68 11.44
CA THR A 52 4.78 -10.42 12.03
C THR A 52 4.04 -9.53 13.02
N TYR A 53 2.72 -9.41 12.91
CA TYR A 53 1.87 -8.70 13.88
C TYR A 53 0.80 -9.66 14.41
N GLU A 54 0.77 -9.86 15.73
CA GLU A 54 -0.18 -10.77 16.39
C GLU A 54 -0.26 -12.18 15.75
N GLY A 55 0.91 -12.72 15.35
CA GLY A 55 1.01 -14.03 14.69
C GLY A 55 0.66 -14.05 13.21
N ARG A 56 0.37 -12.89 12.59
CA ARG A 56 0.13 -12.74 11.16
C ARG A 56 1.33 -12.11 10.46
N ASP A 57 1.91 -12.82 9.49
CA ASP A 57 2.95 -12.25 8.64
C ASP A 57 2.37 -11.27 7.63
N LEU A 58 3.07 -10.16 7.42
CA LEU A 58 2.69 -9.10 6.49
C LEU A 58 3.92 -8.41 5.91
N THR A 59 3.74 -7.81 4.74
CA THR A 59 4.69 -6.89 4.12
C THR A 59 4.20 -5.45 4.33
N VAL A 60 5.10 -4.51 4.58
CA VAL A 60 4.83 -3.07 4.61
C VAL A 60 5.65 -2.41 3.52
N CYS A 61 4.98 -1.79 2.54
CA CYS A 61 5.62 -1.20 1.36
C CYS A 61 5.17 0.26 1.17
N SER A 62 6.08 1.22 1.21
CA SER A 62 5.72 2.60 0.87
C SER A 62 5.41 2.75 -0.63
N THR A 63 4.51 3.69 -0.96
CA THR A 63 4.03 3.92 -2.32
C THR A 63 4.43 5.26 -2.92
N GLY A 64 4.98 6.18 -2.13
CA GLY A 64 5.07 7.59 -2.50
C GLY A 64 3.70 8.29 -2.57
N ILE A 65 3.71 9.50 -3.14
CA ILE A 65 2.52 10.34 -3.31
C ILE A 65 1.96 10.20 -4.72
N GLY A 66 0.67 9.88 -4.80
CA GLY A 66 -0.09 9.87 -6.05
C GLY A 66 -0.37 8.47 -6.58
N CYS A 67 -1.43 8.36 -7.37
CA CYS A 67 -1.85 7.09 -7.97
C CYS A 67 -0.80 6.46 -8.91
N PRO A 68 0.01 7.21 -9.69
CA PRO A 68 1.03 6.60 -10.54
C PRO A 68 2.06 5.75 -9.78
N SER A 69 2.67 6.28 -8.72
CA SER A 69 3.68 5.55 -7.94
C SER A 69 3.03 4.43 -7.11
N ALA A 70 1.84 4.67 -6.55
CA ALA A 70 1.11 3.64 -5.84
C ALA A 70 0.74 2.44 -6.71
N THR A 71 0.40 2.68 -7.97
CA THR A 71 0.07 1.61 -8.91
C THR A 71 1.28 0.75 -9.25
N ILE A 72 2.47 1.34 -9.40
CA ILE A 72 3.72 0.57 -9.58
C ILE A 72 3.93 -0.39 -8.40
N ALA A 73 3.77 0.09 -7.17
CA ALA A 73 3.92 -0.74 -5.99
C ALA A 73 2.91 -1.89 -5.96
N VAL A 74 1.63 -1.60 -6.21
CA VAL A 74 0.58 -2.63 -6.17
C VAL A 74 0.76 -3.67 -7.28
N GLU A 75 1.07 -3.24 -8.50
CA GLU A 75 1.29 -4.16 -9.64
C GLU A 75 2.49 -5.08 -9.41
N GLU A 76 3.62 -4.54 -8.96
CA GLU A 76 4.82 -5.34 -8.73
C GLU A 76 4.66 -6.30 -7.55
N LEU A 77 3.99 -5.87 -6.47
CA LEU A 77 3.65 -6.73 -5.33
C LEU A 77 2.68 -7.84 -5.74
N ALA A 78 1.63 -7.51 -6.49
CA ALA A 78 0.67 -8.49 -6.98
C ALA A 78 1.35 -9.53 -7.88
N ALA A 79 2.27 -9.09 -8.74
CA ALA A 79 3.04 -9.97 -9.62
C ALA A 79 3.98 -10.95 -8.88
N VAL A 80 4.28 -10.72 -7.60
CA VAL A 80 5.11 -11.60 -6.76
C VAL A 80 4.33 -12.34 -5.67
N GLY A 81 3.01 -12.26 -5.68
CA GLY A 81 2.13 -13.09 -4.83
C GLY A 81 1.44 -12.37 -3.68
N VAL A 82 1.44 -11.03 -3.64
CA VAL A 82 0.57 -10.30 -2.71
C VAL A 82 -0.87 -10.33 -3.22
N GLU A 83 -1.80 -10.77 -2.38
CA GLU A 83 -3.22 -10.92 -2.72
C GLU A 83 -4.10 -9.88 -2.01
N THR A 84 -3.70 -9.44 -0.81
CA THR A 84 -4.48 -8.51 0.01
C THR A 84 -3.70 -7.21 0.24
N PHE A 85 -4.34 -6.07 -0.03
CA PHE A 85 -3.74 -4.75 0.11
C PHE A 85 -4.56 -3.86 1.05
N VAL A 86 -3.91 -3.21 2.01
CA VAL A 86 -4.54 -2.22 2.88
C VAL A 86 -3.74 -0.92 2.84
N ARG A 87 -4.35 0.15 2.31
CA ARG A 87 -3.70 1.47 2.27
C ARG A 87 -3.83 2.19 3.60
N VAL A 88 -2.69 2.49 4.22
CA VAL A 88 -2.61 3.26 5.49
C VAL A 88 -2.14 4.69 5.22
N GLY A 89 -3.12 5.59 5.08
CA GLY A 89 -2.91 6.96 4.62
C GLY A 89 -3.20 8.04 5.66
N THR A 90 -3.11 9.28 5.18
CA THR A 90 -3.64 10.47 5.85
C THR A 90 -4.53 11.18 4.84
N ILE A 91 -5.64 11.76 5.28
CA ILE A 91 -6.59 12.47 4.43
C ILE A 91 -6.99 13.80 5.07
N GLY A 92 -7.50 14.72 4.25
CA GLY A 92 -8.26 15.87 4.73
C GLY A 92 -9.75 15.53 4.75
N ALA A 93 -10.45 15.92 5.81
CA ALA A 93 -11.89 15.77 5.89
C ALA A 93 -12.62 16.82 5.02
N LEU A 94 -13.74 16.41 4.41
CA LEU A 94 -14.67 17.31 3.72
C LEU A 94 -15.93 17.59 4.56
N GLN A 95 -16.24 16.72 5.52
CA GLN A 95 -17.33 16.90 6.47
C GLN A 95 -16.83 17.61 7.72
N SER A 96 -17.58 18.63 8.18
CA SER A 96 -17.17 19.52 9.27
C SER A 96 -17.17 18.88 10.65
N ASP A 97 -17.84 17.75 10.81
CA ASP A 97 -17.95 16.97 12.04
C ASP A 97 -16.80 15.98 12.25
N ILE A 98 -15.92 15.80 11.25
CA ILE A 98 -14.73 14.95 11.37
C ILE A 98 -13.57 15.78 11.91
N GLU A 99 -12.96 15.32 13.00
CA GLU A 99 -11.89 16.03 13.70
C GLU A 99 -10.48 15.51 13.34
N ILE A 100 -9.46 16.31 13.65
CA ILE A 100 -8.07 15.89 13.48
C ILE A 100 -7.79 14.74 14.44
N GLY A 101 -7.41 13.58 13.88
CA GLY A 101 -7.11 12.37 14.66
C GLY A 101 -8.17 11.29 14.48
N ASP A 102 -9.33 11.62 13.90
CA ASP A 102 -10.34 10.62 13.58
C ASP A 102 -9.83 9.60 12.56
N MET A 103 -10.27 8.35 12.76
CA MET A 103 -9.94 7.23 11.88
C MET A 103 -11.09 6.99 10.91
N ILE A 104 -10.75 6.94 9.62
CA ILE A 104 -11.72 6.72 8.54
C ILE A 104 -11.36 5.43 7.79
N VAL A 105 -12.35 4.54 7.68
CA VAL A 105 -12.29 3.37 6.79
C VAL A 105 -13.08 3.72 5.52
N ALA A 106 -12.37 3.94 4.42
CA ALA A 106 -12.99 4.30 3.15
C ALA A 106 -13.56 3.04 2.46
N THR A 107 -14.87 3.04 2.19
CA THR A 107 -15.53 1.95 1.44
C THR A 107 -15.52 2.18 -0.07
N ALA A 108 -15.34 3.43 -0.51
CA ALA A 108 -15.27 3.83 -1.91
C ALA A 108 -14.46 5.12 -2.07
N ALA A 109 -14.03 5.41 -3.31
CA ALA A 109 -13.34 6.65 -3.64
C ALA A 109 -13.87 7.25 -4.95
N ALA A 110 -13.93 8.58 -5.03
CA ALA A 110 -14.14 9.28 -6.29
C ALA A 110 -12.87 9.20 -7.16
N LYS A 111 -13.00 8.71 -8.40
CA LYS A 111 -11.90 8.54 -9.36
C LYS A 111 -11.47 9.86 -10.02
N ASN A 112 -11.20 10.90 -9.22
CA ASN A 112 -10.79 12.22 -9.70
C ASN A 112 -9.27 12.32 -9.92
N GLU A 113 -8.73 11.37 -10.69
CA GLU A 113 -7.30 11.27 -10.99
C GLU A 113 -7.10 10.67 -12.39
N GLY A 114 -5.85 10.52 -12.83
CA GLY A 114 -5.52 10.12 -14.21
C GLY A 114 -5.19 8.65 -14.40
N THR A 115 -4.80 7.94 -13.34
CA THR A 115 -4.30 6.56 -13.41
C THR A 115 -5.44 5.58 -13.63
N THR A 116 -6.55 5.68 -12.90
CA THR A 116 -7.65 4.71 -13.02
C THR A 116 -8.27 4.70 -14.43
N LYS A 117 -8.26 5.84 -15.13
CA LYS A 117 -8.70 5.94 -16.54
C LYS A 117 -7.85 5.15 -17.52
N ARG A 118 -6.66 4.69 -17.11
CA ARG A 118 -5.80 3.80 -17.89
C ARG A 118 -6.08 2.33 -17.64
N TYR A 119 -6.83 2.02 -16.58
CA TYR A 119 -7.21 0.67 -16.19
C TYR A 119 -8.62 0.35 -16.64
N GLU A 120 -9.58 1.23 -16.34
CA GLU A 120 -11.00 0.97 -16.54
C GLU A 120 -11.78 2.24 -16.88
N ASP A 121 -12.99 2.05 -17.39
CA ASP A 121 -13.94 3.12 -17.71
C ASP A 121 -14.35 3.93 -16.46
N VAL A 122 -14.71 5.19 -16.63
CA VAL A 122 -15.01 6.11 -15.52
C VAL A 122 -16.25 5.65 -14.71
N GLU A 123 -17.16 4.94 -15.36
CA GLU A 123 -18.38 4.36 -14.81
C GLU A 123 -18.10 3.20 -13.83
N TYR A 124 -16.95 2.51 -13.96
CA TYR A 124 -16.60 1.42 -13.06
C TYR A 124 -16.28 1.96 -11.66
N PRO A 125 -16.98 1.57 -10.59
CA PRO A 125 -16.78 2.18 -9.28
C PRO A 125 -15.46 1.73 -8.64
N ALA A 126 -14.74 2.67 -8.00
CA ALA A 126 -13.61 2.33 -7.13
C ALA A 126 -14.13 2.05 -5.71
N VAL A 127 -14.42 0.77 -5.45
CA VAL A 127 -14.96 0.27 -4.18
C VAL A 127 -14.00 -0.72 -3.54
N ALA A 128 -13.97 -0.72 -2.20
CA ALA A 128 -13.20 -1.71 -1.43
C ALA A 128 -13.89 -3.09 -1.49
N ASP A 129 -13.09 -4.13 -1.25
CA ASP A 129 -13.57 -5.48 -0.96
C ASP A 129 -14.35 -5.50 0.39
N TYR A 130 -15.26 -6.47 0.58
CA TYR A 130 -16.20 -6.54 1.73
C TYR A 130 -15.92 -7.69 2.70
#